data_AF-A0A2D8AHZ3-F1
#
_entry.id   AF-A0A2D8AHZ3-F1
#
_cell.length_a   1.000
_cell.length_b   1.000
_cell.length_c   1.000
_cell.angle_alpha   90.00
_cell.angle_beta   90.00
_cell.angle_gamma   90.00
#
_symmetry.space_group_name_H-M   'P 1'
#
loop_
_entity.id
_entity.type
_entity.pdbx_description
1 polymer ?
#
loop_
_entity_poly.entity_id
_entity_poly.type
_entity_poly.pdbx_seq_one_letter_code
_entity_poly.pdbx_strand_id
1 'polypeptide(L)'
;MKMLFRVLFLVCSAILLLSTAVAQQNLAALKANALAGVDSRTGVSISRSRLEPEEIDRAVLNRLMQEIASAPQRTALITGLKAETLEKIFVSLSNARNFINVDEMRNVKAMCDTWKYSDFQGDARIREALEAHAESRQHTLTFIEGFYRNVLNEIESLLSAAEKPRFTYYMNDRRRRMADAGISSRNMNPDDLTRGAEAIHFYCRNNRLDTG
;
A
#
# COMPACT_ATOMS: atom_id res chain seq x y z
N MET A 1 42.06 -35.30 -1.15
CA MET A 1 40.59 -35.35 -1.33
C MET A 1 39.78 -34.94 -0.09
N LYS A 2 40.05 -35.44 1.12
CA LYS A 2 39.25 -35.10 2.33
C LYS A 2 39.25 -33.61 2.76
N MET A 3 40.35 -32.87 2.57
CA MET A 3 40.41 -31.45 2.94
C MET A 3 39.66 -30.53 1.97
N LEU A 4 39.74 -30.79 0.66
CA LEU A 4 39.00 -30.03 -0.36
C LEU A 4 37.48 -30.11 -0.17
N PHE A 5 36.97 -31.27 0.22
CA PHE A 5 35.54 -31.45 0.51
C PHE A 5 35.08 -30.64 1.73
N ARG A 6 35.91 -30.53 2.77
CA ARG A 6 35.57 -29.75 3.99
C ARG A 6 35.54 -28.25 3.72
N VAL A 7 36.49 -27.75 2.93
CA VAL A 7 36.52 -26.33 2.54
C VAL A 7 35.34 -25.99 1.64
N LEU A 8 35.02 -26.85 0.66
CA LEU A 8 33.86 -26.66 -0.21
C LEU A 8 32.54 -26.68 0.58
N PHE A 9 32.41 -27.57 1.56
CA PHE A 9 31.23 -27.63 2.43
C PHE A 9 31.08 -26.38 3.30
N LEU A 10 32.17 -25.90 3.91
CA LEU A 10 32.18 -24.68 4.72
C LEU A 10 31.81 -23.42 3.90
N VAL A 11 32.35 -23.31 2.68
CA VAL A 11 32.04 -22.18 1.78
C VAL A 11 30.58 -22.24 1.33
N CYS A 12 30.06 -23.41 0.98
CA CYS A 12 28.66 -23.57 0.55
C CYS A 12 27.69 -23.30 1.70
N SER A 13 27.99 -23.75 2.92
CA SER A 13 27.21 -23.43 4.12
C SER A 13 27.22 -21.93 4.44
N ALA A 14 28.37 -21.26 4.31
CA ALA A 14 28.46 -19.82 4.52
C ALA A 14 27.61 -19.04 3.50
N ILE A 15 27.66 -19.40 2.21
CA ILE A 15 26.86 -18.75 1.15
C ILE A 15 25.35 -18.96 1.37
N LEU A 16 24.94 -20.16 1.81
CA LEU A 16 23.55 -20.45 2.17
C LEU A 16 23.08 -19.61 3.37
N LEU A 17 23.91 -19.51 4.42
CA LEU A 17 23.60 -18.70 5.60
C LEU A 17 23.48 -17.21 5.26
N LEU A 18 24.40 -16.68 4.44
CA LEU A 18 24.35 -15.30 3.94
C LEU A 18 23.07 -15.03 3.13
N SER A 19 22.69 -15.94 2.23
CA SER A 19 21.47 -15.81 1.44
C SER A 19 20.21 -15.81 2.31
N THR A 20 20.14 -16.67 3.32
CA THR A 20 18.99 -16.71 4.25
C THR A 20 18.91 -15.47 5.12
N ALA A 21 20.05 -14.92 5.55
CA ALA A 21 20.09 -13.70 6.36
C ALA A 21 19.56 -12.49 5.58
N VAL A 22 19.95 -12.34 4.31
CA VAL A 22 19.45 -11.25 3.44
C VAL A 22 17.95 -11.40 3.16
N ALA A 23 17.47 -12.61 2.87
CA ALA A 23 16.04 -12.87 2.69
C ALA A 23 15.23 -12.54 3.95
N GLN A 24 15.73 -12.92 5.13
CA GLN A 24 15.11 -12.64 6.41
C GLN A 24 15.09 -11.13 6.73
N GLN A 25 16.17 -10.42 6.42
CA GLN A 25 16.27 -8.97 6.61
C GLN A 25 15.29 -8.22 5.69
N ASN A 26 15.16 -8.64 4.43
CA ASN A 26 14.19 -8.08 3.50
C ASN A 26 12.74 -8.32 3.96
N LEU A 27 12.42 -9.53 4.43
CA LEU A 27 11.10 -9.84 4.97
C LEU A 27 10.78 -9.03 6.24
N ALA A 28 11.75 -8.86 7.12
CA ALA A 28 11.61 -8.02 8.31
C ALA A 28 11.33 -6.56 7.95
N ALA A 29 12.04 -6.01 6.94
CA ALA A 29 11.79 -4.66 6.43
C ALA A 29 10.37 -4.50 5.83
N LEU A 30 9.91 -5.49 5.05
CA LEU A 30 8.55 -5.50 4.51
C LEU A 30 7.50 -5.55 5.64
N LYS A 31 7.71 -6.37 6.67
CA LYS A 31 6.84 -6.46 7.85
C LYS A 31 6.80 -5.16 8.64
N ALA A 32 7.95 -4.52 8.86
CA ALA A 32 8.01 -3.21 9.50
C ALA A 32 7.21 -2.17 8.71
N ASN A 33 7.38 -2.13 7.38
CA ASN A 33 6.62 -1.24 6.50
C ASN A 33 5.11 -1.54 6.53
N ALA A 34 4.71 -2.81 6.53
CA ALA A 34 3.31 -3.22 6.62
C ALA A 34 2.64 -2.82 7.95
N LEU A 35 3.37 -2.95 9.06
CA LEU A 35 2.92 -2.59 10.41
C LEU A 35 2.89 -1.09 10.68
N ALA A 36 3.75 -0.32 10.00
CA ALA A 36 3.66 1.14 9.93
C ALA A 36 2.44 1.61 9.09
N GLY A 37 1.35 0.84 9.08
CA GLY A 37 0.18 1.02 8.22
C GLY A 37 -0.31 2.46 8.15
N VAL A 38 -0.81 2.85 6.96
CA VAL A 38 -1.37 4.17 6.61
C VAL A 38 -0.60 5.29 7.31
N ASP A 39 0.55 5.64 6.72
CA ASP A 39 1.38 6.79 7.04
C ASP A 39 0.76 7.72 8.08
N SER A 40 1.47 7.84 9.19
CA SER A 40 1.36 8.85 10.24
C SER A 40 1.54 10.29 9.73
N ARG A 41 1.25 10.54 8.45
CA ARG A 41 0.96 11.84 7.84
C ARG A 41 -0.46 12.29 8.21
N THR A 42 -0.85 12.04 9.46
CA THR A 42 -2.13 12.44 10.10
C THR A 42 -2.16 13.94 10.38
N GLY A 43 -1.71 14.76 9.43
CA GLY A 43 -1.80 16.21 9.51
C GLY A 43 -3.02 16.79 8.80
N VAL A 44 -3.71 16.00 7.97
CA VAL A 44 -4.88 16.44 7.20
C VAL A 44 -6.07 15.57 7.60
N SER A 45 -7.13 16.19 8.09
CA SER A 45 -8.34 15.49 8.52
C SER A 45 -9.13 14.95 7.32
N ILE A 46 -8.80 13.75 6.86
CA ILE A 46 -9.44 13.13 5.69
C ILE A 46 -10.97 13.00 5.87
N SER A 47 -11.75 13.41 4.86
CA SER A 47 -13.21 13.33 4.90
C SER A 47 -13.69 11.90 5.17
N ARG A 48 -14.72 11.74 6.01
CA ARG A 48 -15.42 10.47 6.20
C ARG A 48 -16.36 10.24 5.01
N SER A 49 -15.79 9.96 3.85
CA SER A 49 -16.54 9.41 2.71
C SER A 49 -16.53 7.89 2.78
N ARG A 50 -17.54 7.26 2.17
CA ARG A 50 -17.48 5.84 1.83
C ARG A 50 -16.30 5.63 0.86
N LEU A 51 -15.62 4.49 0.95
CA LEU A 51 -14.65 4.11 -0.07
C LEU A 51 -15.35 3.99 -1.42
N GLU A 52 -14.71 4.51 -2.46
CA GLU A 52 -15.13 4.19 -3.83
C GLU A 52 -14.97 2.67 -4.07
N PRO A 53 -15.82 2.05 -4.92
CA PRO A 53 -15.72 0.62 -5.21
C PRO A 53 -14.31 0.14 -5.55
N GLU A 54 -13.56 0.95 -6.31
CA GLU A 54 -12.18 0.72 -6.75
C GLU A 54 -11.18 0.68 -5.59
N GLU A 55 -11.51 1.30 -4.45
CA GLU A 55 -10.66 1.35 -3.26
C GLU A 55 -10.94 0.20 -2.28
N ILE A 56 -12.04 -0.53 -2.43
CA ILE A 56 -12.43 -1.60 -1.50
C ILE A 56 -11.42 -2.75 -1.54
N ASP A 57 -11.09 -3.27 -2.73
CA ASP A 57 -10.16 -4.39 -2.85
C ASP A 57 -8.76 -4.01 -2.36
N ARG A 58 -8.32 -2.79 -2.65
CA ARG A 58 -7.11 -2.21 -2.08
C ARG A 58 -7.13 -2.23 -0.55
N ALA A 59 -8.20 -1.74 0.06
CA ALA A 59 -8.33 -1.67 1.51
C ALA A 59 -8.33 -3.06 2.14
N VAL A 60 -9.05 -4.02 1.53
CA VAL A 60 -9.11 -5.41 1.98
C VAL A 60 -7.74 -6.08 1.90
N LEU A 61 -7.02 -5.92 0.79
CA LEU A 61 -5.72 -6.55 0.60
C LEU A 61 -4.63 -5.92 1.49
N ASN A 62 -4.66 -4.60 1.69
CA ASN A 62 -3.79 -3.94 2.68
C ASN A 62 -4.11 -4.41 4.12
N ARG A 63 -5.39 -4.63 4.44
CA ARG A 63 -5.77 -5.18 5.74
C ARG A 63 -5.28 -6.61 5.92
N LEU A 64 -5.41 -7.46 4.90
CA LEU A 64 -4.86 -8.83 4.93
C LEU A 64 -3.35 -8.79 5.17
N MET A 65 -2.61 -7.95 4.44
CA MET A 65 -1.17 -7.77 4.64
C MET A 65 -0.83 -7.38 6.09
N GLN A 66 -1.57 -6.44 6.70
CA GLN A 66 -1.40 -6.04 8.10
C GLN A 66 -1.70 -7.18 9.08
N GLU A 67 -2.76 -7.95 8.83
CA GLU A 67 -3.15 -9.09 9.66
C GLU A 67 -2.11 -10.22 9.59
N ILE A 68 -1.50 -10.45 8.42
CA ILE A 68 -0.38 -11.38 8.28
C ILE A 68 0.86 -10.88 9.03
N ALA A 69 1.19 -9.60 8.93
CA ALA A 69 2.36 -9.03 9.61
C ALA A 69 2.22 -9.05 11.13
N SER A 70 1.03 -8.74 11.66
CA SER A 70 0.78 -8.58 13.10
C SER A 70 0.41 -9.88 13.81
N ALA A 71 -0.33 -10.78 13.15
CA ALA A 71 -0.85 -11.99 13.77
C ALA A 71 -0.92 -13.17 12.77
N PRO A 72 0.23 -13.64 12.25
CA PRO A 72 0.26 -14.62 11.16
C PRO A 72 -0.44 -15.95 11.53
N GLN A 73 -0.27 -16.46 12.75
CA GLN A 73 -0.91 -17.71 13.19
C GLN A 73 -2.44 -17.56 13.26
N ARG A 74 -2.93 -16.43 13.78
CA ARG A 74 -4.37 -16.14 13.83
C ARG A 74 -4.94 -16.01 12.42
N THR A 75 -4.22 -15.34 11.53
CA THR A 75 -4.62 -15.17 10.13
C THR A 75 -4.67 -16.52 9.41
N ALA A 76 -3.72 -17.42 9.64
CA ALA A 76 -3.73 -18.80 9.14
C ALA A 76 -4.99 -19.55 9.59
N LEU A 77 -5.33 -19.46 10.87
CA LEU A 77 -6.51 -20.13 11.43
C LEU A 77 -7.82 -19.62 10.82
N ILE A 78 -7.95 -18.31 10.63
CA ILE A 78 -9.17 -17.69 10.09
C ILE A 78 -9.32 -18.00 8.60
N THR A 79 -8.25 -17.82 7.84
CA THR A 79 -8.25 -17.99 6.37
C THR A 79 -8.18 -19.46 5.95
N GLY A 80 -7.69 -20.35 6.82
CA GLY A 80 -7.39 -21.75 6.50
C GLY A 80 -6.10 -21.96 5.74
N LEU A 81 -5.28 -20.92 5.58
CA LEU A 81 -4.05 -20.97 4.79
C LEU A 81 -2.87 -21.50 5.60
N LYS A 82 -1.99 -22.24 4.92
CA LYS A 82 -0.69 -22.64 5.49
C LYS A 82 0.21 -21.43 5.68
N ALA A 83 1.12 -21.52 6.66
CA ALA A 83 2.08 -20.45 6.96
C ALA A 83 2.94 -20.07 5.73
N GLU A 84 3.40 -21.05 4.97
CA GLU A 84 4.16 -20.84 3.73
C GLU A 84 3.36 -20.07 2.67
N THR A 85 2.07 -20.37 2.53
CA THR A 85 1.16 -19.66 1.63
C THR A 85 0.98 -18.22 2.08
N LEU A 86 0.80 -17.98 3.38
CA LEU A 86 0.69 -16.62 3.93
C LEU A 86 1.95 -15.79 3.71
N GLU A 87 3.13 -16.38 3.80
CA GLU A 87 4.38 -15.66 3.54
C GLU A 87 4.48 -15.21 2.07
N LYS A 88 4.14 -16.10 1.13
CA LYS A 88 4.08 -15.75 -0.31
C LYS A 88 3.08 -14.64 -0.58
N ILE A 89 1.88 -14.75 -0.01
CA ILE A 89 0.84 -13.71 -0.10
C ILE A 89 1.36 -12.39 0.49
N PHE A 90 2.00 -12.43 1.66
CA PHE A 90 2.55 -11.23 2.30
C PHE A 90 3.57 -10.51 1.41
N VAL A 91 4.45 -11.26 0.75
CA VAL A 91 5.44 -10.69 -0.19
C VAL A 91 4.75 -10.07 -1.41
N SER A 92 3.81 -10.78 -2.06
CA SER A 92 3.06 -10.22 -3.21
C SER A 92 2.32 -8.94 -2.83
N LEU A 93 1.62 -8.92 -1.69
CA LEU A 93 0.91 -7.74 -1.18
C LEU A 93 1.86 -6.59 -0.84
N SER A 94 3.02 -6.87 -0.27
CA SER A 94 4.00 -5.85 0.07
C SER A 94 4.59 -5.19 -1.18
N ASN A 95 4.89 -5.98 -2.20
CA ASN A 95 5.36 -5.48 -3.50
C ASN A 95 4.29 -4.63 -4.18
N ALA A 96 3.04 -5.12 -4.19
CA ALA A 96 1.90 -4.41 -4.73
C ALA A 96 1.70 -3.04 -4.06
N ARG A 97 1.74 -2.98 -2.73
CA ARG A 97 1.64 -1.72 -1.98
C ARG A 97 2.76 -0.74 -2.33
N ASN A 98 4.01 -1.22 -2.43
CA ASN A 98 5.13 -0.36 -2.76
C ASN A 98 4.98 0.26 -4.16
N PHE A 99 4.53 -0.52 -5.14
CA PHE A 99 4.26 -0.02 -6.50
C PHE A 99 3.20 1.08 -6.49
N ILE A 100 2.08 0.84 -5.80
CA ILE A 100 0.97 1.81 -5.74
C ILE A 100 1.33 3.08 -4.99
N ASN A 101 2.13 2.98 -3.92
CA ASN A 101 2.59 4.17 -3.21
C ASN A 101 3.37 5.11 -4.15
N VAL A 102 4.15 4.56 -5.09
CA VAL A 102 4.86 5.36 -6.11
C VAL A 102 3.87 6.09 -7.02
N ASP A 103 2.81 5.43 -7.47
CA ASP A 103 1.78 6.06 -8.30
C ASP A 103 0.97 7.11 -7.53
N GLU A 104 0.59 6.86 -6.27
CA GLU A 104 -0.09 7.87 -5.45
C GLU A 104 0.76 9.13 -5.23
N MET A 105 2.09 8.98 -5.11
CA MET A 105 3.00 10.12 -5.02
C MET A 105 3.04 10.95 -6.31
N ARG A 106 2.65 10.41 -7.47
CA ARG A 106 2.48 11.21 -8.69
C ARG A 106 1.30 12.16 -8.59
N ASN A 107 0.20 11.76 -7.95
CA ASN A 107 -0.96 12.63 -7.71
C ASN A 107 -0.58 13.81 -6.80
N VAL A 108 0.20 13.53 -5.75
CA VAL A 108 0.75 14.59 -4.87
C VAL A 108 1.73 15.49 -5.64
N LYS A 109 2.54 14.92 -6.54
CA LYS A 109 3.43 15.72 -7.39
C LYS A 109 2.66 16.66 -8.30
N ALA A 110 1.59 16.19 -8.95
CA ALA A 110 0.72 17.03 -9.78
C ALA A 110 0.17 18.21 -8.97
N MET A 111 -0.36 17.96 -7.77
CA MET A 111 -0.80 19.01 -6.84
C MET A 111 0.31 20.02 -6.54
N CYS A 112 1.50 19.54 -6.17
CA CYS A 112 2.59 20.41 -5.73
C CYS A 112 3.26 21.19 -6.87
N ASP A 113 3.26 20.65 -8.08
CA ASP A 113 3.72 21.34 -9.28
C ASP A 113 2.72 22.44 -9.66
N THR A 114 1.42 22.12 -9.71
CA THR A 114 0.36 23.13 -9.96
C THR A 114 0.39 24.21 -8.90
N TRP A 115 0.48 23.84 -7.62
CA TRP A 115 0.63 24.81 -6.53
C TRP A 115 1.84 25.73 -6.77
N LYS A 116 2.98 25.19 -7.19
CA LYS A 116 4.21 25.96 -7.39
C LYS A 116 4.13 26.95 -8.55
N TYR A 117 3.50 26.57 -9.66
CA TYR A 117 3.52 27.33 -10.92
C TYR A 117 2.20 28.04 -11.26
N SER A 118 1.19 27.97 -10.38
CA SER A 118 -0.08 28.67 -10.55
C SER A 118 0.08 30.19 -10.57
N ASP A 119 -0.63 30.85 -11.50
CA ASP A 119 -0.79 32.31 -11.55
C ASP A 119 -1.87 32.81 -10.58
N PHE A 120 -2.74 31.92 -10.08
CA PHE A 120 -3.78 32.28 -9.12
C PHE A 120 -3.21 32.53 -7.72
N GLN A 121 -3.99 33.21 -6.88
CA GLN A 121 -3.67 33.47 -5.48
C GLN A 121 -4.83 33.05 -4.56
N GLY A 122 -4.52 32.86 -3.28
CA GLY A 122 -5.50 32.49 -2.26
C GLY A 122 -6.28 31.22 -2.59
N ASP A 123 -7.59 31.24 -2.34
CA ASP A 123 -8.51 30.11 -2.51
C ASP A 123 -8.54 29.55 -3.94
N ALA A 124 -8.39 30.41 -4.96
CA ALA A 124 -8.36 29.98 -6.36
C ALA A 124 -7.14 29.09 -6.65
N ARG A 125 -5.97 29.45 -6.08
CA ARG A 125 -4.74 28.65 -6.19
C ARG A 125 -4.85 27.31 -5.46
N ILE A 126 -5.50 27.32 -4.29
CA ILE A 126 -5.75 26.09 -3.52
C ILE A 126 -6.63 25.17 -4.34
N ARG A 127 -7.75 25.66 -4.88
CA ARG A 127 -8.67 24.88 -5.69
C ARG A 127 -7.98 24.27 -6.91
N GLU A 128 -7.24 25.07 -7.67
CA GLU A 128 -6.53 24.58 -8.87
C GLU A 128 -5.55 23.45 -8.56
N ALA A 129 -4.80 23.55 -7.46
CA ALA A 129 -3.90 22.48 -7.03
C ALA A 129 -4.67 21.20 -6.64
N LEU A 130 -5.83 21.32 -5.98
CA LEU A 130 -6.66 20.18 -5.61
C LEU A 130 -7.35 19.54 -6.83
N GLU A 131 -7.75 20.34 -7.82
CA GLU A 131 -8.29 19.86 -9.09
C GLU A 131 -7.24 19.05 -9.85
N ALA A 132 -6.00 19.53 -9.93
CA ALA A 132 -4.90 18.78 -10.55
C ALA A 132 -4.61 17.45 -9.83
N HIS A 133 -4.72 17.42 -8.49
CA HIS A 133 -4.66 16.16 -7.73
C HIS A 133 -5.81 15.22 -8.10
N ALA A 134 -7.05 15.74 -8.14
CA ALA A 134 -8.25 14.96 -8.43
C ALA A 134 -8.23 14.35 -9.83
N GLU A 135 -7.81 15.12 -10.84
CA GLU A 135 -7.66 14.66 -12.22
C GLU A 135 -6.63 13.52 -12.33
N SER A 136 -5.43 13.72 -11.78
CA SER A 136 -4.39 12.68 -11.75
C SER A 136 -4.84 11.42 -10.99
N ARG A 137 -5.58 11.60 -9.90
CA ARG A 137 -6.13 10.52 -9.09
C ARG A 137 -7.14 9.67 -9.87
N GLN A 138 -7.99 10.28 -10.69
CA GLN A 138 -8.98 9.54 -11.47
C GLN A 138 -8.31 8.49 -12.38
N HIS A 139 -7.21 8.85 -13.04
CA HIS A 139 -6.43 7.91 -13.84
C HIS A 139 -5.79 6.80 -12.99
N THR A 140 -5.36 7.14 -11.77
CA THR A 140 -4.74 6.19 -10.85
C THR A 140 -5.74 5.16 -10.31
N LEU A 141 -7.00 5.55 -10.06
CA LEU A 141 -8.02 4.64 -9.49
C LEU A 141 -8.33 3.46 -10.41
N THR A 142 -8.55 3.69 -11.70
CA THR A 142 -8.78 2.61 -12.67
C THR A 142 -7.59 1.66 -12.76
N PHE A 143 -6.37 2.21 -12.72
CA PHE A 143 -5.16 1.40 -12.70
C PHE A 143 -5.06 0.55 -11.42
N ILE A 144 -5.29 1.16 -10.25
CA ILE A 144 -5.25 0.48 -8.94
C ILE A 144 -6.25 -0.67 -8.89
N GLU A 145 -7.48 -0.46 -9.35
CA GLU A 145 -8.53 -1.49 -9.38
C GLU A 145 -8.07 -2.70 -10.21
N GLY A 146 -7.64 -2.46 -11.46
CA GLY A 146 -7.17 -3.52 -12.35
C GLY A 146 -5.94 -4.25 -11.79
N PHE A 147 -5.01 -3.51 -11.19
CA PHE A 147 -3.80 -4.08 -10.61
C PHE A 147 -4.10 -4.96 -9.39
N TYR A 148 -4.94 -4.52 -8.45
CA TYR A 148 -5.30 -5.34 -7.29
C TYR A 148 -6.13 -6.56 -7.68
N ARG A 149 -6.94 -6.49 -8.74
CA ARG A 149 -7.60 -7.68 -9.29
C ARG A 149 -6.57 -8.70 -9.80
N ASN A 150 -5.49 -8.26 -10.43
CA ASN A 150 -4.41 -9.16 -10.84
C ASN A 150 -3.68 -9.76 -9.63
N VAL A 151 -3.40 -8.97 -8.59
CA VAL A 151 -2.80 -9.47 -7.34
C VAL A 151 -3.70 -10.52 -6.67
N LEU A 152 -5.03 -10.29 -6.66
CA LEU A 152 -5.97 -11.27 -6.14
C LEU A 152 -5.93 -12.58 -6.94
N ASN A 153 -5.93 -12.49 -8.28
CA ASN A 153 -5.83 -13.66 -9.14
C ASN A 153 -4.52 -14.44 -8.90
N GLU A 154 -3.40 -13.73 -8.71
CA GLU A 154 -2.12 -14.33 -8.34
C GLU A 154 -2.24 -15.07 -7.00
N ILE A 155 -2.80 -14.44 -5.97
CA ILE A 155 -3.03 -15.05 -4.66
C ILE A 155 -3.89 -16.31 -4.79
N GLU A 156 -5.00 -16.24 -5.52
CA GLU A 156 -5.91 -17.38 -5.72
C GLU A 156 -5.24 -18.55 -6.47
N SER A 157 -4.25 -18.26 -7.32
CA SER A 157 -3.45 -19.29 -7.99
C SER A 157 -2.52 -20.05 -7.04
N LEU A 158 -2.12 -19.43 -5.91
CA LEU A 158 -1.32 -20.07 -4.87
C LEU A 158 -2.13 -21.02 -3.98
N LEU A 159 -3.47 -20.93 -4.03
CA LEU A 159 -4.35 -21.66 -3.14
C LEU A 159 -4.67 -23.05 -3.69
N SER A 160 -4.59 -24.06 -2.82
CA SER A 160 -5.16 -25.38 -3.12
C SER A 160 -6.69 -25.32 -3.22
N ALA A 161 -7.27 -26.34 -3.86
CA ALA A 161 -8.73 -26.46 -3.97
C ALA A 161 -9.44 -26.45 -2.60
N ALA A 162 -8.78 -26.96 -1.55
CA ALA A 162 -9.32 -26.97 -0.19
C ALA A 162 -9.22 -25.60 0.52
N GLU A 163 -8.22 -24.79 0.18
CA GLU A 163 -8.00 -23.46 0.78
C GLU A 163 -8.93 -22.40 0.18
N LYS A 164 -9.26 -22.52 -1.12
CA LYS A 164 -10.04 -21.52 -1.88
C LYS A 164 -11.36 -21.12 -1.21
N PRO A 165 -12.28 -22.04 -0.83
CA PRO A 165 -13.58 -21.63 -0.28
C PRO A 165 -13.47 -20.77 0.98
N ARG A 166 -12.53 -21.10 1.86
CA ARG A 166 -12.36 -20.40 3.14
C ARG A 166 -11.70 -19.04 2.96
N PHE A 167 -10.73 -18.95 2.04
CA PHE A 167 -10.14 -17.67 1.65
C PHE A 167 -11.17 -16.75 0.96
N THR A 168 -11.96 -17.27 0.03
CA THR A 168 -13.03 -16.50 -0.63
C THR A 168 -14.05 -15.97 0.38
N TYR A 169 -14.45 -16.80 1.34
CA TYR A 169 -15.34 -16.36 2.42
C TYR A 169 -14.73 -15.21 3.24
N TYR A 170 -13.45 -15.34 3.63
CA TYR A 170 -12.73 -14.28 4.33
C TYR A 170 -12.71 -12.97 3.51
N MET A 171 -12.36 -13.03 2.23
CA MET A 171 -12.28 -11.84 1.37
C MET A 171 -13.65 -11.15 1.23
N ASN A 172 -14.72 -11.93 1.03
CA ASN A 172 -16.08 -11.37 0.90
C ASN A 172 -16.58 -10.75 2.21
N ASP A 173 -16.30 -11.37 3.37
CA ASP A 173 -16.62 -10.78 4.67
C ASP A 173 -15.89 -9.44 4.86
N ARG A 174 -14.60 -9.38 4.50
CA ARG A 174 -13.81 -8.14 4.60
C ARG A 174 -14.32 -7.05 3.65
N ARG A 175 -14.65 -7.37 2.40
CA ARG A 175 -15.23 -6.40 1.45
C ARG A 175 -16.49 -5.76 2.01
N ARG A 176 -17.42 -6.58 2.50
CA ARG A 176 -18.65 -6.10 3.13
C ARG A 176 -18.34 -5.16 4.30
N ARG A 177 -17.51 -5.59 5.24
CA ARG A 177 -17.14 -4.76 6.40
C ARG A 177 -16.47 -3.46 5.98
N MET A 178 -15.59 -3.47 4.99
CA MET A 178 -14.89 -2.26 4.51
C MET A 178 -15.84 -1.31 3.79
N ALA A 179 -16.79 -1.83 3.01
CA ALA A 179 -17.83 -1.04 2.38
C ALA A 179 -18.75 -0.35 3.39
N ASP A 180 -18.96 -0.97 4.56
CA ASP A 180 -19.81 -0.47 5.64
C ASP A 180 -19.06 0.42 6.65
N ALA A 181 -17.73 0.35 6.71
CA ALA A 181 -16.94 0.86 7.83
C ALA A 181 -16.68 2.39 7.84
N GLY A 182 -17.30 3.18 6.95
CA GLY A 182 -17.08 4.65 6.92
C GLY A 182 -15.61 5.05 6.87
N ILE A 183 -14.78 4.21 6.23
CA ILE A 183 -13.33 4.36 6.18
C ILE A 183 -13.00 5.49 5.21
N SER A 184 -12.23 6.45 5.69
CA SER A 184 -11.83 7.63 4.93
C SER A 184 -10.96 7.26 3.71
N SER A 185 -11.44 7.62 2.53
CA SER A 185 -10.65 7.65 1.28
C SER A 185 -9.61 8.75 1.35
N ARG A 186 -8.38 8.55 0.84
CA ARG A 186 -7.35 9.62 0.72
C ARG A 186 -7.71 10.71 -0.29
N ASN A 187 -8.97 10.80 -0.69
CA ASN A 187 -9.45 11.84 -1.58
C ASN A 187 -9.28 13.23 -0.94
N MET A 188 -8.79 14.17 -1.73
CA MET A 188 -8.74 15.59 -1.38
C MET A 188 -9.86 16.26 -2.17
N ASN A 189 -10.94 16.64 -1.48
CA ASN A 189 -12.07 17.29 -2.12
C ASN A 189 -11.67 18.71 -2.57
N PRO A 190 -11.73 19.05 -3.87
CA PRO A 190 -11.44 20.41 -4.35
C PRO A 190 -12.32 21.50 -3.74
N ASP A 191 -13.51 21.14 -3.26
CA ASP A 191 -14.43 22.07 -2.60
C ASP A 191 -14.09 22.31 -1.12
N ASP A 192 -13.23 21.49 -0.52
CA ASP A 192 -12.82 21.62 0.87
C ASP A 192 -11.49 22.37 1.01
N LEU A 193 -11.55 23.68 0.80
CA LEU A 193 -10.36 24.53 0.71
C LEU A 193 -9.55 24.56 2.01
N THR A 194 -10.22 24.49 3.17
CA THR A 194 -9.54 24.48 4.48
C THR A 194 -8.63 23.26 4.60
N ARG A 195 -9.17 22.06 4.34
CA ARG A 195 -8.36 20.83 4.40
C ARG A 195 -7.40 20.71 3.24
N GLY A 196 -7.76 21.24 2.08
CA GLY A 196 -6.88 21.33 0.93
C GLY A 196 -5.63 22.17 1.22
N ALA A 197 -5.79 23.31 1.88
CA ALA A 197 -4.67 24.14 2.31
C ALA A 197 -3.73 23.41 3.29
N GLU A 198 -4.30 22.68 4.26
CA GLU A 198 -3.51 21.83 5.18
C GLU A 198 -2.71 20.77 4.41
N ALA A 199 -3.33 20.10 3.43
CA ALA A 199 -2.67 19.11 2.60
C ALA A 199 -1.54 19.69 1.76
N ILE A 200 -1.79 20.81 1.07
CA ILE A 200 -0.77 21.50 0.28
C ILE A 200 0.40 21.91 1.17
N HIS A 201 0.13 22.50 2.33
CA HIS A 201 1.18 22.91 3.26
C HIS A 201 1.98 21.70 3.82
N PHE A 202 1.31 20.57 4.01
CA PHE A 202 1.94 19.35 4.48
C PHE A 202 2.85 18.72 3.41
N TYR A 203 2.31 18.52 2.20
CA TYR A 203 2.98 17.77 1.14
C TYR A 203 3.95 18.61 0.32
N CYS A 204 3.64 19.88 0.07
CA CYS A 204 4.38 20.74 -0.84
C CYS A 204 5.39 21.65 -0.13
N ARG A 205 5.67 21.39 1.17
CA ARG A 205 6.49 22.23 2.06
C ARG A 205 7.89 22.55 1.51
N ASN A 206 8.42 21.71 0.62
CA ASN A 206 9.74 21.88 -0.01
C ASN A 206 9.71 22.64 -1.37
N ASN A 207 8.56 23.15 -1.81
CA ASN A 207 8.43 23.90 -3.07
C ASN A 207 8.41 25.43 -2.89
N ARG A 208 8.62 25.95 -1.68
CA ARG A 208 8.97 27.37 -1.49
C ARG A 208 10.37 27.58 -2.06
N LEU A 209 10.46 28.28 -3.19
CA LEU A 209 11.70 28.96 -3.54
C LEU A 209 12.01 29.91 -2.39
N ASP A 210 13.15 29.71 -1.72
CA ASP A 210 13.79 30.75 -0.92
C ASP A 210 14.06 31.92 -1.86
N THR A 211 13.16 32.91 -1.85
CA THR A 211 13.47 34.24 -2.37
C THR A 211 14.02 35.03 -1.21
N GLY A 212 15.36 35.13 -1.17
CA GLY A 212 16.04 36.25 -0.54
C GLY A 212 15.66 37.57 -1.20
#